data_AF-E9J6Z9-F1
#
_entry.id   AF-E9J6Z9-F1
#
_cell.length_a   1.000
_cell.length_b   1.000
_cell.length_c   1.000
_cell.angle_alpha   90.00
_cell.angle_beta   90.00
_cell.angle_gamma   90.00
#
_symmetry.space_group_name_H-M   'P 1'
#
loop_
_entity.id
_entity.type
_entity.pdbx_description
1 polymer ?
#
loop_
_entity_poly.entity_id
_entity_poly.type
_entity_poly.pdbx_seq_one_letter_code
_entity_poly.pdbx_strand_id
1 'polypeptide(L)' 'GLGSVWIRCPVAAARKIADAGKIRMGWAMARVEALKPRPTQCFRCLRTGHTIGDCTSPTDRSDRCYRCGGG' A
#
# COMPACT_ATOMS: atom_id res chain seq x y z
N GLY A 1 17.46 -15.24 5.50
CA GLY A 1 17.02 -13.85 5.73
C GLY A 1 15.52 -13.83 6.02
N LEU A 2 15.05 -12.87 6.81
CA LEU A 2 13.62 -12.68 7.08
C LEU A 2 12.97 -11.98 5.88
N GLY A 3 12.03 -12.65 5.21
CA GLY A 3 11.23 -12.07 4.12
C GLY A 3 9.93 -11.47 4.65
N SER A 4 9.41 -10.45 3.96
CA SER A 4 8.07 -9.91 4.21
C SER A 4 7.22 -10.01 2.94
N VAL A 5 5.91 -10.16 3.11
CA VAL A 5 4.96 -10.25 2.00
C VAL A 5 3.67 -9.51 2.37
N TRP A 6 3.03 -8.93 1.36
CA TRP A 6 1.71 -8.32 1.50
C TRP A 6 0.65 -9.30 1.00
N ILE A 7 -0.40 -9.49 1.79
CA ILE A 7 -1.58 -10.28 1.40
C ILE A 7 -2.83 -9.40 1.39
N ARG A 8 -3.76 -9.71 0.50
CA ARG A 8 -5.13 -9.17 0.55
C ARG A 8 -6.03 -10.24 1.14
N CYS A 9 -6.89 -9.85 2.08
CA CYS A 9 -7.85 -10.74 2.69
C CYS A 9 -9.13 -9.98 3.08
N PRO A 10 -10.24 -10.67 3.37
CA PRO A 10 -11.45 -10.03 3.89
C PRO A 10 -11.17 -9.25 5.17
N VAL A 11 -11.85 -8.12 5.36
CA VAL A 11 -11.64 -7.22 6.51
C VAL A 11 -11.80 -7.93 7.85
N ALA A 12 -12.75 -8.87 7.94
CA ALA A 12 -12.94 -9.67 9.15
C ALA A 12 -11.72 -10.55 9.49
N ALA A 13 -11.08 -11.14 8.48
CA ALA A 13 -9.86 -11.93 8.68
C ALA A 13 -8.67 -11.03 8.99
N ALA A 14 -8.54 -9.90 8.29
CA ALA A 14 -7.49 -8.92 8.53
C ALA A 14 -7.48 -8.42 9.99
N ARG A 15 -8.67 -8.10 10.54
CA ARG A 15 -8.81 -7.68 11.94
C ARG A 15 -8.35 -8.75 12.91
N LYS A 16 -8.85 -9.99 12.78
CA LYS A 16 -8.49 -11.10 13.67
C LYS A 16 -6.98 -11.34 13.73
N ILE A 17 -6.31 -11.30 12.58
CA ILE A 17 -4.87 -11.57 12.52
C ILE A 17 -4.05 -10.35 12.97
N ALA A 18 -4.53 -9.13 12.71
CA ALA A 18 -3.91 -7.91 13.21
C ALA A 18 -4.00 -7.81 14.75
N ASP A 19 -5.15 -8.15 15.34
CA ASP A 19 -5.35 -8.17 16.80
C ASP A 19 -4.46 -9.23 17.48
N ALA A 20 -4.28 -10.39 16.83
CA ALA A 20 -3.37 -11.43 17.31
C ALA A 20 -1.88 -11.06 17.17
N GLY A 21 -1.52 -10.16 16.25
CA GLY A 21 -0.17 -9.65 15.98
C GLY A 21 0.82 -10.66 15.38
N LYS A 22 0.46 -11.94 15.31
CA LYS A 22 1.28 -13.00 14.72
C LYS A 22 0.43 -14.18 14.25
N ILE A 23 0.93 -14.90 13.25
CA ILE A 23 0.30 -16.10 12.71
C ILE A 23 1.30 -17.25 12.63
N ARG A 24 0.84 -18.47 12.95
CA ARG A 24 1.62 -19.69 12.77
C ARG A 24 1.43 -20.22 11.35
N MET A 25 2.53 -20.38 10.62
CA MET A 25 2.57 -20.98 9.29
C MET A 25 3.42 -22.26 9.36
N GLY A 26 2.75 -23.39 9.57
CA GLY A 26 3.41 -24.67 9.81
C GLY A 26 4.30 -24.64 11.04
N TRP A 27 5.62 -24.65 10.81
CA TRP A 27 6.67 -24.59 11.84
C TRP A 27 7.17 -23.17 12.12
N ALA A 28 6.78 -22.17 11.33
CA ALA A 28 7.21 -20.80 11.46
C ALA A 28 6.16 -19.91 12.14
N MET A 29 6.62 -18.90 12.87
CA MET A 29 5.79 -17.80 13.38
C MET A 29 6.12 -16.52 12.59
N ALA A 30 5.11 -15.91 12.00
CA ALA A 30 5.25 -14.63 11.30
C ALA A 30 4.55 -13.52 12.09
N ARG A 31 5.20 -12.36 12.19
CA ARG A 31 4.57 -11.14 12.71
C ARG A 31 3.63 -10.58 11.67
N VAL A 32 2.52 -10.02 12.13
CA VAL A 32 1.51 -9.42 11.27
C VAL A 32 1.27 -7.99 11.72
N GLU A 33 1.31 -7.08 10.76
CA GLU A 33 1.04 -5.66 10.96
C GLU A 33 0.00 -5.21 9.95
N ALA A 34 -1.03 -4.50 10.43
CA ALA A 34 -2.01 -3.91 9.56
C ALA A 34 -1.39 -2.77 8.75
N LEU A 35 -1.58 -2.82 7.43
CA LEU A 35 -1.17 -1.75 6.55
C LEU A 35 -1.99 -0.48 6.80
N LYS A 36 -1.29 0.65 6.93
CA LYS A 36 -1.94 1.96 6.77
C LYS A 36 -2.55 2.06 5.37
N PRO A 37 -3.70 2.74 5.22
CA PRO A 37 -4.26 3.03 3.92
C PRO A 37 -3.20 3.67 3.03
N ARG A 38 -2.99 3.12 1.85
CA ARG A 38 -2.07 3.72 0.89
C ARG A 38 -2.70 5.04 0.44
N PRO A 39 -2.04 6.19 0.64
CA PRO A 39 -2.64 7.46 0.28
C PRO A 39 -2.93 7.48 -1.22
N THR A 40 -4.08 8.02 -1.59
CA THR A 40 -4.43 8.26 -3.00
C THR A 40 -3.38 9.17 -3.60
N GLN A 41 -2.66 8.67 -4.60
CA GLN A 41 -1.68 9.44 -5.37
C GLN A 41 -2.25 9.72 -6.76
N CYS A 42 -2.10 10.94 -7.22
CA CYS A 42 -2.58 11.36 -8.52
C CYS A 42 -1.64 10.82 -9.62
N PHE A 43 -2.17 10.08 -10.59
CA PHE A 43 -1.40 9.57 -11.73
C PHE A 43 -0.85 10.66 -12.65
N ARG A 44 -1.45 11.84 -12.65
CA ARG A 44 -1.03 12.98 -13.47
C ARG A 44 0.09 13.78 -12.81
N CYS A 45 -0.09 14.23 -11.58
CA CYS A 45 0.87 15.14 -10.95
C CYS A 45 1.81 14.47 -9.93
N LEU A 46 1.56 13.20 -9.60
CA LEU A 46 2.26 12.36 -8.61
C LEU A 46 2.15 12.84 -7.15
N ARG A 47 1.31 13.83 -6.85
CA ARG A 47 1.01 14.30 -5.49
C ARG A 47 -0.07 13.43 -4.84
N THR A 48 -0.08 13.34 -3.52
CA THR A 48 -1.12 12.66 -2.75
C THR A 48 -2.34 13.55 -2.49
N GLY A 49 -3.47 12.92 -2.14
CA GLY A 49 -4.68 13.59 -1.67
C GLY A 49 -5.78 13.81 -2.72
N HIS A 50 -5.55 13.46 -3.98
CA HIS A 50 -6.55 13.59 -5.05
C HIS A 50 -6.32 12.56 -6.16
N THR A 51 -7.34 12.34 -6.99
CA THR A 51 -7.26 11.47 -8.18
C THR A 51 -6.93 12.28 -9.44
N ILE A 52 -6.77 11.61 -10.59
CA ILE A 52 -6.56 12.31 -11.86
C ILE A 52 -7.77 13.16 -12.29
N GLY A 53 -9.00 12.74 -11.94
CA GLY A 53 -10.23 13.47 -12.26
C GLY A 53 -10.33 14.83 -11.57
N ASP A 54 -9.78 14.92 -10.35
CA ASP A 54 -9.80 16.14 -9.53
C ASP A 54 -8.50 16.96 -9.63
N CYS A 55 -7.63 16.63 -10.58
CA CYS A 55 -6.28 17.20 -10.65
C CYS A 55 -6.28 18.58 -11.31
N THR A 56 -5.92 19.60 -10.52
CA THR A 56 -5.75 20.99 -10.98
C THR A 56 -4.29 21.36 -11.29
N SER A 57 -3.36 20.40 -11.20
CA SER A 57 -1.95 20.63 -11.51
C SER A 57 -1.75 20.97 -12.99
N PRO A 58 -1.01 22.05 -13.32
CA PRO A 58 -0.70 22.39 -14.71
C PRO A 58 0.33 21.44 -15.33
N THR A 59 1.16 20.79 -14.51
CA THR A 59 2.19 19.85 -14.96
C THR A 59 1.65 18.44 -15.01
N ASP A 60 1.82 17.79 -16.15
CA ASP A 60 1.65 16.36 -16.31
C ASP A 60 2.99 15.62 -16.13
N ARG A 61 2.96 14.55 -15.35
CA ARG A 61 4.06 13.64 -15.02
C ARG A 61 3.61 12.19 -15.19
N SER A 62 2.52 11.94 -15.93
CA SER A 62 2.01 10.60 -16.20
C SER A 62 2.98 9.73 -17.00
N ASP A 63 3.93 10.37 -17.69
CA ASP A 63 5.05 9.75 -18.41
C ASP A 63 6.17 9.24 -17.48
N ARG A 64 6.14 9.60 -16.19
CA ARG A 64 7.17 9.23 -15.23
C ARG A 64 6.79 7.99 -14.43
N CYS A 65 7.81 7.31 -13.90
CA CYS A 65 7.59 6.17 -13.02
C CYS A 65 6.73 6.58 -11.81
N TYR A 66 5.59 5.92 -11.64
CA TYR A 66 4.63 6.21 -10.57
C TYR A 66 5.23 6.04 -9.17
N ARG A 67 6.29 5.23 -9.03
CA ARG A 67 6.97 4.98 -7.76
C ARG A 67 8.06 6.00 -7.42
N CYS A 68 8.89 6.40 -8.38
CA CYS A 68 10.05 7.26 -8.12
C CYS A 68 9.97 8.66 -8.75
N GLY A 69 9.02 8.93 -9.65
CA GLY A 69 8.77 10.26 -10.22
C GLY A 69 9.89 10.85 -11.10
N GLY A 70 10.91 10.06 -11.39
CA GLY A 70 12.10 10.41 -12.18
C GLY A 70 13.09 9.24 -12.13
N GLY A 71 13.88 9.06 -13.20
CA GLY A 71 14.82 7.95 -13.37
C GLY A 71 15.87 7.84 -12.25
#